data_AF-A0A4Q1UXD5-F1
#
_entry.id   AF-A0A4Q1UXD5-F1
#
_cell.length_a   1.000
_cell.length_b   1.000
_cell.length_c   1.000
_cell.angle_alpha   90.00
_cell.angle_beta   90.00
_cell.angle_gamma   90.00
#
_symmetry.space_group_name_H-M   'P 1'
#
loop_
_entity.id
_entity.type
_entity.pdbx_description
1 polymer ?
#
loop_
_entity_poly.entity_id
_entity_poly.type
_entity_poly.pdbx_seq_one_letter_code
_entity_poly.pdbx_strand_id
1 'polypeptide(L)' 'MKKPSKTREELEAAIRLEMEDISELPTDLAISVMPCEDTWKVAIITDGLQDPERSTMIEAIADRLRSQFDLKS' A
#
# COMPACT_ATOMS: atom_id res chain seq x y z
N MET A 1 16.28 -2.17 16.64
CA MET A 1 16.84 -2.12 15.27
C MET A 1 16.04 -1.09 14.48
N LYS A 2 16.67 -0.26 13.65
CA LYS A 2 15.92 0.65 12.76
C LYS A 2 15.26 -0.19 11.66
N LYS A 3 14.02 0.14 11.27
CA LYS A 3 13.37 -0.53 10.15
C LYS A 3 14.14 -0.21 8.87
N PRO A 4 14.29 -1.16 7.94
CA PRO A 4 14.78 -0.86 6.60
C PRO A 4 13.83 0.12 5.90
N SER A 5 14.37 1.01 5.06
CA SER A 5 13.56 1.96 4.28
C SER A 5 13.37 1.48 2.84
N LYS A 6 12.19 1.74 2.28
CA LYS A 6 11.83 1.45 0.87
C LYS A 6 11.37 2.72 0.17
N THR A 7 11.60 2.83 -1.14
CA THR A 7 11.03 3.92 -1.93
C THR A 7 9.51 3.79 -2.02
N ARG A 8 8.86 4.88 -2.46
CA ARG A 8 7.43 4.88 -2.75
C ARG A 8 7.06 3.76 -3.71
N GLU A 9 7.81 3.62 -4.80
CA GLU A 9 7.57 2.62 -5.85
C GLU A 9 7.74 1.20 -5.33
N GLU A 10 8.73 0.95 -4.47
CA GLU A 10 8.93 -0.36 -3.85
C GLU A 10 7.79 -0.76 -2.92
N LEU A 11 7.23 0.20 -2.17
CA LEU A 11 6.08 -0.04 -1.29
C LEU A 11 4.80 -0.23 -2.09
N GLU A 12 4.57 0.60 -3.12
CA GLU A 12 3.44 0.44 -4.04
C GLU A 12 3.48 -0.91 -4.75
N ALA A 13 4.65 -1.34 -5.24
CA ALA A 13 4.81 -2.66 -5.85
C ALA A 13 4.57 -3.79 -4.85
N ALA A 14 5.05 -3.66 -3.61
CA ALA A 14 4.81 -4.65 -2.57
C ALA A 14 3.31 -4.79 -2.22
N ILE A 15 2.59 -3.67 -2.12
CA ILE A 15 1.15 -3.68 -1.88
C ILE A 15 0.42 -4.37 -3.03
N ARG A 16 0.73 -4.03 -4.29
CA ARG A 16 0.10 -4.65 -5.46
C ARG A 16 0.35 -6.16 -5.51
N LEU A 17 1.60 -6.57 -5.27
CA LEU A 17 1.97 -7.99 -5.27
C LEU A 17 1.19 -8.78 -4.21
N GLU A 18 1.05 -8.23 -3.00
CA GLU A 18 0.28 -8.89 -1.95
C GLU A 18 -1.23 -8.90 -2.24
N MET A 19 -1.76 -7.86 -2.87
CA MET A 19 -3.15 -7.86 -3.33
C MET A 19 -3.40 -8.95 -4.36
N GLU A 20 -2.48 -9.16 -5.31
CA GLU A 20 -2.56 -10.22 -6.31
C GLU A 20 -2.43 -11.62 -5.69
N ASP A 21 -1.70 -11.76 -4.57
CA ASP A 21 -1.62 -13.00 -3.81
C ASP A 21 -2.92 -13.30 -3.05
N ILE A 22 -3.60 -12.26 -2.54
CA ILE A 22 -4.86 -12.39 -1.80
C ILE A 22 -6.08 -12.49 -2.74
N SER A 23 -6.04 -11.85 -3.91
CA SER A 23 -7.16 -11.74 -4.85
C SER A 23 -6.75 -12.21 -6.25
N GLU A 24 -7.51 -13.14 -6.82
CA GLU A 24 -7.34 -13.63 -8.19
C GLU A 24 -7.72 -12.59 -9.26
N LEU A 25 -8.19 -11.40 -8.86
CA LEU A 25 -8.64 -10.35 -9.77
C LEU A 25 -7.49 -9.37 -10.09
N PRO A 26 -7.31 -9.00 -11.37
CA PRO A 26 -6.35 -7.96 -11.72
C PRO A 26 -6.72 -6.67 -10.99
N THR A 27 -5.74 -6.13 -10.27
CA THR A 27 -5.89 -4.88 -9.53
C THR A 27 -5.61 -3.72 -10.48
N ASP A 28 -6.59 -3.40 -11.31
CA ASP A 28 -6.61 -2.14 -12.08
C ASP A 28 -6.96 -0.98 -11.16
N LEU A 29 -6.10 -0.77 -10.17
CA LEU A 29 -6.32 0.17 -9.07
C LEU A 29 -5.03 0.95 -8.88
N ALA A 30 -5.10 2.24 -9.17
CA ALA A 30 -3.96 3.12 -8.99
C ALA A 30 -3.80 3.38 -7.49
N ILE A 31 -2.74 2.85 -6.89
CA ILE A 31 -2.37 3.17 -5.51
C ILE A 31 -1.13 4.06 -5.50
N SER A 32 -1.07 4.96 -4.52
CA SER A 32 0.13 5.76 -4.27
C SER A 32 0.52 5.80 -2.79
N VAL A 33 1.79 5.67 -2.49
CA VAL A 33 2.31 5.78 -1.12
C VAL A 33 2.75 7.22 -0.85
N MET A 34 2.23 7.83 0.21
CA MET A 34 2.51 9.23 0.55
C MET A 34 3.10 9.34 1.97
N PRO A 35 4.04 10.25 2.22
CA PRO A 35 4.47 10.59 3.57
C PRO A 35 3.26 10.99 4.43
N CYS A 36 3.23 10.52 5.68
CA CYS A 36 2.17 10.83 6.64
C CYS A 36 2.76 10.91 8.04
N GLU A 37 2.90 12.13 8.57
CA GLU A 37 3.45 12.38 9.90
C GLU A 37 4.79 11.67 10.10
N ASP A 38 4.85 10.70 11.01
CA ASP A 38 6.04 9.92 11.36
C ASP A 38 6.22 8.67 10.48
N THR A 39 5.34 8.44 9.50
CA THR A 39 5.32 7.25 8.65
C THR A 39 4.81 7.58 7.23
N TRP A 40 4.06 6.67 6.62
CA TRP A 40 3.48 6.78 5.31
C TRP A 40 2.09 6.14 5.26
N LYS A 41 1.26 6.60 4.32
CA LYS A 41 -0.09 6.08 4.07
C LYS A 41 -0.27 5.72 2.61
N VAL A 42 -1.28 4.91 2.32
CA VAL A 42 -1.67 4.58 0.95
C VAL A 42 -2.86 5.45 0.55
N ALA A 43 -2.76 6.07 -0.61
CA ALA A 43 -3.86 6.73 -1.28
C ALA A 43 -4.34 5.81 -2.40
N ILE A 44 -5.64 5.56 -2.44
CA ILE A 44 -6.29 4.76 -3.47
C ILE A 44 -6.92 5.73 -4.47
N ILE A 45 -6.45 5.69 -5.71
CA ILE A 45 -6.92 6.51 -6.83
C ILE A 45 -7.78 5.61 -7.70
N THR A 46 -9.08 5.90 -7.72
CA THR A 46 -10.08 5.18 -8.52
C THR A 46 -11.05 6.19 -9.12
N ASP A 47 -11.39 6.02 -10.39
CA ASP A 47 -12.34 6.87 -11.13
C ASP A 47 -13.81 6.49 -10.88
N GLY A 48 -14.08 5.56 -9.94
CA GLY A 48 -15.41 5.00 -9.70
C GLY A 48 -15.77 4.82 -8.23
N LEU A 49 -16.86 4.10 -7.97
CA LEU A 49 -17.27 3.75 -6.61
C LEU A 49 -16.16 2.92 -5.96
N GLN A 50 -15.55 3.47 -4.91
CA GLN A 50 -14.50 2.81 -4.18
C GLN A 50 -15.05 1.57 -3.51
N ASP A 51 -14.44 0.41 -3.80
CA ASP A 51 -14.78 -0.85 -3.17
C ASP A 51 -14.28 -0.86 -1.71
N PRO A 52 -15.19 -0.92 -0.71
CA PRO A 52 -14.81 -0.91 0.69
C PRO A 52 -13.98 -2.13 1.10
N GLU A 53 -14.23 -3.30 0.50
CA GLU A 53 -13.51 -4.54 0.80
C GLU A 53 -12.06 -4.43 0.33
N ARG A 54 -11.85 -3.93 -0.89
CA ARG A 54 -10.51 -3.72 -1.45
C ARG A 54 -9.74 -2.65 -0.68
N SER A 55 -10.42 -1.60 -0.26
CA SER A 55 -9.80 -0.54 0.55
C SER A 55 -9.34 -1.08 1.91
N THR A 56 -10.17 -1.92 2.53
CA THR A 56 -9.84 -2.59 3.78
C THR A 56 -8.63 -3.52 3.62
N MET A 57 -8.57 -4.25 2.52
CA MET A 57 -7.43 -5.12 2.19
C MET A 57 -6.13 -4.33 2.00
N ILE A 58 -6.16 -3.25 1.22
CA ILE A 58 -5.01 -2.35 1.00
C ILE A 58 -4.50 -1.77 2.31
N GLU A 59 -5.41 -1.32 3.18
CA GLU A 59 -5.04 -0.78 4.49
C GLU A 59 -4.40 -1.85 5.39
N ALA A 60 -4.92 -3.08 5.39
CA ALA A 60 -4.35 -4.18 6.16
C ALA A 60 -2.93 -4.55 5.69
N ILE A 61 -2.69 -4.56 4.37
CA ILE A 61 -1.37 -4.76 3.78
C ILE A 61 -0.43 -3.61 4.17
N ALA A 62 -0.90 -2.36 4.03
CA ALA A 62 -0.14 -1.17 4.36
C ALA A 62 0.27 -1.13 5.84
N ASP A 63 -0.63 -1.51 6.75
CA ASP A 63 -0.35 -1.58 8.19
C ASP A 63 0.74 -2.59 8.52
N ARG A 64 0.67 -3.77 7.88
CA ARG A 64 1.71 -4.81 8.01
C ARG A 64 3.05 -4.36 7.45
N LEU A 65 3.06 -3.66 6.31
CA LEU A 65 4.28 -3.14 5.71
C LEU A 65 4.87 -1.97 6.53
N ARG A 66 4.03 -1.09 7.10
CA ARG A 66 4.46 -0.01 8.01
C ARG A 66 5.18 -0.56 9.24
N SER A 67 4.81 -1.74 9.71
CA SER A 67 5.50 -2.41 10.82
C SER A 67 6.90 -2.90 10.45
N GLN A 68 7.18 -3.10 9.15
CA GLN A 68 8.44 -3.66 8.65
C GLN A 68 9.35 -2.62 7.98
N PHE A 69 8.78 -1.61 7.33
CA PHE A 69 9.49 -0.67 6.48
C PHE A 69 9.12 0.78 6.75
N ASP A 70 10.14 1.64 6.75
CA ASP A 70 9.95 3.09 6.70
C ASP A 70 9.92 3.58 5.25
N LEU A 71 9.25 4.70 5.00
CA LEU A 71 9.31 5.35 3.69
C LEU A 71 10.65 6.06 3.56
N LYS A 72 11.36 5.78 2.47
CA LYS A 72 12.59 6.47 2.12
C LYS A 72 12.24 7.90 1.73
N SER A 73 12.75 8.85 2.51
CA SER A 73 12.68 10.30 2.28
C SER A 73 13.38 10.71 0.99
#